data_AF-A0A1Q6DJ16-F1
#
_entry.id   AF-A0A1Q6DJ16-F1
#
_cell.length_a   1.000
_cell.length_b   1.000
_cell.length_c   1.000
_cell.angle_alpha   90.00
_cell.angle_beta   90.00
_cell.angle_gamma   90.00
#
_symmetry.space_group_name_H-M   'P 1'
#
loop_
_entity.id
_entity.type
_entity.pdbx_description
1 polymer ?
#
loop_
_entity_poly.entity_id
_entity_poly.type
_entity_poly.pdbx_seq_one_letter_code
_entity_poly.pdbx_strand_id
1 'polypeptide(L)' 'MDPEKIMNGIAKELESAFTAMAKTKKVEEKLQYSQIIKNLCESLGVFLELANDMMPYEYEEEDN' A
#
# COMPACT_ATOMS: atom_id res chain seq x y z
N MET A 1 -11.66 11.48 -2.04
CA MET A 1 -10.35 10.87 -1.78
C MET A 1 -9.64 10.75 -3.11
N ASP A 2 -8.37 11.13 -3.18
CA ASP A 2 -7.56 10.99 -4.39
C ASP A 2 -6.79 9.66 -4.28
N PRO A 3 -7.13 8.65 -5.11
CA PRO A 3 -6.51 7.33 -5.04
C PRO A 3 -4.99 7.37 -5.23
N GLU A 4 -4.51 8.20 -6.15
CA GLU A 4 -3.09 8.32 -6.46
C GLU A 4 -2.33 8.94 -5.27
N LYS A 5 -2.92 9.95 -4.63
CA LYS A 5 -2.35 10.57 -3.43
C LYS A 5 -2.25 9.58 -2.26
N ILE A 6 -3.25 8.71 -2.09
CA ILE A 6 -3.25 7.69 -1.03
C ILE A 6 -2.18 6.63 -1.31
N MET A 7 -2.15 6.09 -2.53
CA MET A 7 -1.16 5.11 -2.95
C MET A 7 0.28 5.65 -2.77
N ASN A 8 0.52 6.89 -3.22
CA ASN A 8 1.81 7.56 -3.05
C ASN A 8 2.19 7.78 -1.58
N GLY A 9 1.21 8.05 -0.70
CA GLY A 9 1.43 8.15 0.74
C GLY A 9 1.90 6.83 1.34
N ILE A 10 1.16 5.75 1.07
CA ILE A 10 1.49 4.40 1.56
C ILE A 10 2.86 3.94 1.03
N ALA A 11 3.16 4.20 -0.25
CA ALA A 11 4.45 3.85 -0.84
C ALA A 11 5.63 4.54 -0.14
N LYS A 12 5.51 5.83 0.19
CA LYS A 12 6.54 6.58 0.93
C LYS A 12 6.74 6.05 2.36
N GLU A 13 5.65 5.67 3.02
CA GLU A 13 5.71 5.09 4.36
C GLU A 13 6.37 3.70 4.35
N LEU A 14 6.05 2.87 3.34
CA LEU A 14 6.73 1.58 3.12
C LEU A 14 8.22 1.78 2.89
N GLU A 15 8.63 2.66 1.99
CA GLU A 15 10.05 2.95 1.71
C GLU A 15 10.80 3.38 2.98
N SER A 16 10.18 4.27 3.77
CA SER A 16 10.73 4.75 5.04
C SER A 16 10.87 3.62 6.06
N ALA A 17 9.85 2.77 6.21
CA ALA A 17 9.85 1.65 7.14
C ALA A 17 10.87 0.56 6.74
N PHE A 18 10.96 0.22 5.45
CA PHE A 18 11.98 -0.71 4.94
C PHE A 18 13.40 -0.17 5.19
N THR A 19 13.62 1.12 4.91
CA THR A 19 14.92 1.76 5.14
C THR A 19 15.30 1.75 6.61
N ALA A 20 14.35 2.03 7.51
CA ALA A 20 14.59 2.01 8.95
C ALA A 20 14.89 0.59 9.44
N MET A 21 14.12 -0.42 8.99
CA MET A 21 14.34 -1.83 9.32
C MET A 21 15.72 -2.33 8.85
N ALA A 22 16.16 -1.90 7.65
CA ALA A 22 17.44 -2.27 7.08
C ALA A 22 18.63 -1.68 7.87
N LYS A 23 18.48 -0.48 8.43
CA LYS A 23 19.52 0.21 9.21
C LYS A 23 19.62 -0.29 10.64
N THR A 24 18.53 -0.80 11.20
CA THR A 24 18.48 -1.23 12.60
C THR A 24 19.21 -2.56 12.81
N LYS A 25 20.00 -2.64 13.89
CA LYS A 25 20.75 -3.87 14.28
C LYS A 25 20.06 -4.67 15.39
N LYS A 26 19.11 -4.07 16.11
CA LYS A 26 18.40 -4.73 17.21
C LYS A 26 17.23 -5.54 16.69
N VAL A 27 17.06 -6.74 17.24
CA VAL A 27 16.01 -7.68 16.81
C VAL A 27 14.62 -7.14 17.14
N GLU A 28 14.47 -6.49 18.29
CA GLU A 28 13.21 -5.92 18.77
C GLU A 28 12.73 -4.79 17.87
N GLU A 29 13.64 -3.89 17.46
CA GLU A 29 13.35 -2.81 16.52
C GLU A 29 13.03 -3.38 15.12
N LYS A 30 13.71 -4.44 14.67
CA LYS A 30 13.34 -5.14 13.42
C LYS A 30 11.94 -5.72 13.49
N LEU A 31 11.55 -6.32 14.62
CA LEU A 31 10.21 -6.85 14.82
C LEU A 31 9.17 -5.74 14.72
N GLN A 32 9.41 -4.60 15.39
CA GLN A 32 8.54 -3.43 15.31
C GLN A 32 8.37 -2.94 13.86
N TYR A 33 9.46 -2.74 13.13
CA TYR A 33 9.37 -2.32 11.72
C TYR A 33 8.70 -3.37 10.83
N SER A 34 8.91 -4.66 11.08
CA SER A 34 8.22 -5.72 10.33
C SER A 34 6.70 -5.68 10.50
N GLN A 35 6.23 -5.36 11.71
CA GLN A 35 4.80 -5.19 11.99
C GLN A 35 4.24 -3.94 11.31
N ILE A 36 5.00 -2.84 11.29
CA ILE A 36 4.61 -1.62 10.57
C ILE A 36 4.48 -1.91 9.06
N ILE A 37 5.49 -2.55 8.47
CA ILE A 37 5.49 -2.93 7.04
C ILE A 37 4.30 -3.84 6.73
N LYS A 38 4.04 -4.86 7.57
CA LYS A 38 2.90 -5.75 7.40
C LYS A 38 1.58 -4.97 7.35
N ASN A 39 1.34 -4.09 8.33
CA ASN A 39 0.12 -3.30 8.41
C ASN A 39 -0.05 -2.37 7.20
N LEU A 40 1.04 -1.77 6.71
CA LEU A 40 1.03 -0.93 5.51
C LEU A 40 0.70 -1.74 4.25
N CYS A 41 1.26 -2.95 4.10
CA CYS A 41 0.92 -3.85 2.99
C CYS A 41 -0.54 -4.30 3.04
N GLU A 42 -1.06 -4.63 4.22
CA GLU A 42 -2.49 -4.98 4.40
C GLU A 42 -3.39 -3.80 4.04
N SER A 43 -3.03 -2.59 4.47
CA SER A 43 -3.78 -1.36 4.15
C SER A 43 -3.74 -1.06 2.64
N LEU A 44 -2.61 -1.30 1.98
CA LEU A 44 -2.48 -1.18 0.52
C LEU A 44 -3.39 -2.18 -0.19
N GLY A 45 -3.44 -3.43 0.27
CA GLY A 45 -4.31 -4.47 -0.29
C GLY A 45 -5.78 -4.06 -0.28
N VAL A 46 -6.29 -3.65 0.88
CA VAL A 46 -7.69 -3.15 1.02
C VAL A 46 -7.95 -1.96 0.11
N PHE A 47 -6.99 -1.05 0.01
CA PHE A 47 -7.12 0.11 -0.86
C PHE A 47 -7.16 -0.28 -2.36
N LEU A 48 -6.34 -1.24 -2.79
CA LEU A 48 -6.33 -1.75 -4.16
C LEU A 48 -7.63 -2.50 -4.50
N GLU A 49 -8.17 -3.28 -3.56
CA GLU A 49 -9.48 -3.93 -3.69
C GLU A 49 -10.58 -2.87 -3.90
N LEU A 50 -10.63 -1.85 -3.05
CA LEU A 50 -11.58 -0.74 -3.21
C LEU A 50 -11.41 0.01 -4.53
N ALA A 51 -10.16 0.28 -4.95
CA ALA A 51 -9.89 0.95 -6.21
C ALA A 51 -10.32 0.11 -7.42
N ASN A 52 -10.18 -1.21 -7.34
CA ASN A 52 -10.64 -2.14 -8.36
C ASN A 52 -12.18 -2.19 -8.43
N ASP A 53 -12.87 -2.19 -7.29
CA ASP A 53 -14.34 -2.16 -7.22
C ASP A 53 -14.92 -0.83 -7.71
N MET A 54 -14.15 0.26 -7.61
CA MET A 54 -14.53 1.59 -8.08
C MET A 54 -14.12 1.87 -9.53
N MET A 55 -13.33 1.00 -10.18
CA MET A 55 -13.09 1.14 -11.62
C MET A 55 -14.43 0.91 -12.33
N PRO A 56 -14.96 1.90 -13.08
CA PRO A 56 -16.13 1.65 -13.89
C PRO A 56 -15.80 0.51 -14.85
N TYR A 57 -16.76 -0.41 -15.04
CA TYR A 57 -16.74 -1.39 -16.12
C TYR A 57 -16.79 -0.67 -17.48
N GLU A 58 -15.78 0.12 -17.82
CA GLU A 58 -15.53 0.57 -19.19
C GLU A 58 -14.88 -0.61 -19.90
N TYR A 59 -15.68 -1.48 -20.55
CA TYR A 59 -15.32 -2.24 -21.76
C TYR A 59 -16.47 -3.17 -22.18
N GLU A 60 -17.67 -2.63 -22.40
CA GLU A 60 -18.59 -3.17 -23.42
C GLU A 60 -19.34 -1.98 -24.03
N GLU A 61 -18.64 -1.19 -24.87
CA GLU A 61 -19.35 -0.51 -25.96
C GLU A 61 -19.82 -1.62 -26.90
N GLU A 62 -21.07 -2.06 -26.74
CA GLU A 62 -21.79 -2.79 -27.78
C GLU A 62 -21.88 -1.89 -29.02
N ASP A 63 -20.98 -2.10 -29.98
CA ASP A 63 -21.17 -1.67 -31.37
C ASP A 63 -22.50 -2.26 -31.89
N ASN A 64 -23.50 -1.40 -32.11
CA ASN A 64 -24.73 -1.74 -32.83
C ASN A 64 -25.07 -0.68 -33.88
#